data_AF-A0A165FFR8-F1
#
_entry.id   AF-A0A165FFR8-F1
#
_cell.length_a   1.000
_cell.length_b   1.000
_cell.length_c   1.000
_cell.angle_alpha   90.00
_cell.angle_beta   90.00
_cell.angle_gamma   90.00
#
_symmetry.space_group_name_H-M   'P 1'
#
loop_
_entity.id
_entity.type
_entity.pdbx_description
1 polymer ?
#
loop_
_entity_poly.entity_id
_entity_poly.type
_entity_poly.pdbx_seq_one_letter_code
_entity_poly.pdbx_strand_id
1 'polypeptide(L)'
;ALVNSGAYSMYISKRFVKNNRIATSKLNTTYKVYNDDGDHGSTHCLLVTDIQKLDMIIGMSYLCQNNPEINWQAREWKYSQCPSTC
;
A
#
# COMPACT_ATOMS: atom_id res chain seq x y z
N ALA A 1 6.53 2.52 5.51
CA ALA A 1 6.42 2.69 4.04
C ALA A 1 6.81 4.12 3.65
N LEU A 2 7.17 4.36 2.38
CA LEU A 2 7.34 5.71 1.82
C LEU A 2 6.04 6.17 1.15
N VAL A 3 5.54 7.35 1.48
CA VAL A 3 4.44 8.00 0.77
C VAL A 3 5.00 8.76 -0.43
N ASN A 4 4.58 8.42 -1.65
CA ASN A 4 5.13 9.01 -2.86
C ASN A 4 4.03 9.31 -3.89
N SER A 5 3.59 10.57 -3.97
CA SER A 5 2.63 11.04 -4.97
C SER A 5 3.18 11.03 -6.40
N GLY A 6 4.50 10.90 -6.59
CA GLY A 6 5.11 10.67 -7.90
C GLY A 6 5.02 9.21 -8.39
N ALA A 7 4.55 8.29 -7.54
CA ALA A 7 4.32 6.90 -7.88
C ALA A 7 2.83 6.65 -8.11
N TYR A 8 2.46 5.97 -9.21
CA TYR A 8 1.05 5.68 -9.47
C TYR A 8 0.49 4.57 -8.57
N SER A 9 1.13 3.38 -8.57
CA SER A 9 0.66 2.21 -7.81
C SER A 9 1.35 2.08 -6.44
N MET A 10 0.95 1.07 -5.68
CA MET A 10 1.66 0.65 -4.47
C MET A 10 2.72 -0.40 -4.81
N TYR A 11 3.87 -0.34 -4.16
CA TYR A 11 4.99 -1.24 -4.40
C TYR A 11 5.49 -1.87 -3.10
N ILE A 12 5.92 -3.12 -3.17
CA ILE A 12 6.53 -3.83 -2.04
C ILE A 12 7.84 -4.48 -2.49
N SER A 13 8.85 -4.47 -1.62
CA SER A 13 10.17 -4.99 -2.00
C SER A 13 10.20 -6.52 -2.02
N LYS A 14 10.92 -7.10 -2.99
CA LYS A 14 11.17 -8.57 -3.02
C LYS A 14 11.81 -9.06 -1.72
N ARG A 15 12.70 -8.24 -1.14
CA ARG A 15 13.34 -8.52 0.16
C ARG A 15 12.31 -8.64 1.28
N PHE A 16 11.41 -7.67 1.39
CA PHE A 16 10.38 -7.66 2.42
C PHE A 16 9.43 -8.85 2.28
N VAL A 17 9.00 -9.14 1.05
CA VAL A 17 8.18 -10.32 0.73
C VAL A 17 8.87 -11.61 1.18
N LYS A 18 10.16 -11.79 0.82
CA LYS A 18 10.93 -12.98 1.18
C LYS A 18 11.12 -13.13 2.68
N ASN A 19 11.50 -12.05 3.36
CA ASN A 19 11.79 -12.07 4.81
C ASN A 19 10.54 -12.38 5.64
N ASN A 20 9.38 -11.89 5.21
CA ASN A 20 8.10 -12.09 5.89
C ASN A 20 7.30 -13.29 5.34
N ARG A 21 7.86 -14.06 4.40
CA ARG A 21 7.22 -15.23 3.76
C ARG A 21 5.82 -14.92 3.22
N ILE A 22 5.65 -13.74 2.63
CA ILE A 22 4.37 -13.30 2.07
C ILE A 22 4.08 -14.15 0.83
N ALA A 23 2.90 -14.75 0.78
CA ALA A 23 2.44 -15.50 -0.38
C ALA A 23 2.26 -14.55 -1.57
N THR A 24 2.89 -14.88 -2.70
CA THR A 24 2.78 -14.10 -3.94
C THR A 24 2.29 -14.98 -5.07
N SER A 25 1.33 -14.47 -5.84
CA SER A 25 0.91 -15.07 -7.10
C SER A 25 1.51 -14.27 -8.25
N LYS A 26 2.19 -14.93 -9.19
CA LYS A 26 2.59 -14.26 -10.43
C LYS A 26 1.33 -13.95 -11.21
N LEU A 27 1.07 -12.66 -11.42
CA LEU A 27 -0.10 -12.22 -12.15
C LEU A 27 0.22 -12.20 -13.66
N ASN A 28 -0.59 -12.87 -14.47
CA ASN A 28 -0.49 -12.84 -15.95
C ASN A 28 -1.13 -11.58 -16.55
N THR A 29 -1.93 -10.87 -15.76
CA THR A 29 -2.57 -9.57 -16.01
C THR A 29 -2.73 -8.88 -14.66
N THR A 30 -2.73 -7.56 -14.57
CA THR A 30 -2.92 -6.87 -13.29
C THR A 30 -4.30 -7.19 -12.71
N TYR A 31 -4.35 -7.88 -11.57
CA TYR A 31 -5.57 -8.19 -10.82
C TYR A 31 -5.50 -7.58 -9.42
N LYS A 32 -6.65 -7.19 -8.87
CA LYS A 32 -6.77 -6.75 -7.48
C LYS A 32 -6.72 -7.99 -6.58
N VAL A 33 -5.77 -8.05 -5.64
CA VAL A 33 -5.62 -9.12 -4.65
C VAL A 33 -5.86 -8.54 -3.25
N TYR A 34 -6.44 -9.36 -2.36
CA TYR A 34 -6.96 -8.99 -1.04
C TYR A 34 -5.99 -9.31 0.10
N ASN A 35 -5.79 -8.35 1.01
CA ASN A 35 -4.97 -8.48 2.22
C ASN A 35 -5.77 -7.91 3.42
N ASP A 36 -5.58 -8.48 4.61
CA ASP A 36 -6.39 -8.22 5.82
C ASP A 36 -5.52 -7.66 6.95
N ASP A 37 -5.89 -6.48 7.48
CA ASP A 37 -5.21 -5.76 8.56
C ASP A 37 -6.19 -5.26 9.64
N GLY A 38 -6.86 -6.19 10.30
CA GLY A 38 -6.98 -6.26 11.77
C GLY A 38 -7.79 -5.21 12.56
N ASP A 39 -8.10 -4.03 12.03
CA ASP A 39 -8.97 -3.05 12.74
C ASP A 39 -9.80 -2.15 11.80
N HIS A 40 -9.41 -2.08 10.51
CA HIS A 40 -10.20 -1.51 9.41
C HIS A 40 -9.69 -2.13 8.11
N GLY A 41 -10.23 -3.31 7.75
CA GLY A 41 -9.68 -4.18 6.71
C GLY A 41 -9.85 -3.62 5.30
N SER A 42 -8.92 -2.78 4.86
CA SER A 42 -8.88 -2.27 3.48
C SER A 42 -7.88 -3.08 2.66
N THR A 43 -8.40 -3.80 1.68
CA THR A 43 -7.58 -4.57 0.75
C THR A 43 -6.90 -3.67 -0.27
N HIS A 44 -5.59 -3.87 -0.49
CA HIS A 44 -4.88 -3.25 -1.61
C HIS A 44 -3.92 -4.20 -2.33
N CYS A 45 -3.82 -4.02 -3.64
CA CYS A 45 -2.86 -4.72 -4.48
C CYS A 45 -1.53 -3.98 -4.52
N LEU A 46 -0.43 -4.72 -4.36
CA LEU A 46 0.93 -4.20 -4.44
C LEU A 46 1.73 -4.88 -5.54
N LEU A 47 2.51 -4.09 -6.27
CA LEU A 47 3.46 -4.60 -7.25
C LEU A 47 4.78 -4.95 -6.55
N VAL A 48 5.21 -6.20 -6.72
CA VAL A 48 6.50 -6.66 -6.18
C VAL A 48 7.62 -6.20 -7.11
N THR A 49 8.50 -5.33 -6.61
CA THR A 49 9.66 -4.84 -7.38
C THR A 49 10.85 -4.51 -6.49
N ASP A 50 12.02 -4.31 -7.08
CA ASP A 50 13.23 -3.96 -6.35
C ASP A 50 13.25 -2.45 -6.05
N ILE A 51 12.68 -2.05 -4.91
CA ILE A 51 12.68 -0.67 -4.39
C ILE A 51 13.85 -0.40 -3.43
N GLN A 52 15.00 -1.01 -3.71
CA GLN A 52 16.25 -0.87 -2.95
C GLN A 52 16.07 -1.15 -1.44
N LYS A 53 16.40 -0.18 -0.58
CA LYS A 53 16.33 -0.29 0.89
C LYS A 53 14.92 -0.07 1.44
N LEU A 54 13.98 0.42 0.63
CA LEU A 54 12.60 0.62 1.05
C LEU A 54 11.89 -0.73 1.14
N ASP A 55 10.95 -0.84 2.08
CA ASP A 55 10.12 -2.03 2.20
C ASP A 55 8.82 -1.91 1.39
N MET A 56 8.25 -0.70 1.33
CA MET A 56 6.98 -0.43 0.66
C MET A 56 6.89 1.04 0.22
N ILE A 57 6.26 1.29 -0.92
CA ILE A 57 5.88 2.62 -1.43
C ILE A 57 4.36 2.68 -1.57
N ILE A 58 3.75 3.75 -1.06
CA ILE A 58 2.33 4.07 -1.21
C ILE A 58 2.19 5.14 -2.28
N GLY A 59 1.53 4.80 -3.40
CA GLY A 59 1.33 5.70 -4.54
C GLY A 59 -0.08 6.27 -4.63
N MET A 60 -0.31 7.04 -5.70
CA MET A 60 -1.53 7.79 -5.96
C MET A 60 -2.80 6.94 -6.02
N SER A 61 -2.74 5.68 -6.46
CA SER A 61 -3.90 4.80 -6.48
C SER A 61 -4.51 4.62 -5.08
N TYR A 62 -3.67 4.55 -4.05
CA TYR A 62 -4.11 4.47 -2.66
C TYR A 62 -4.49 5.84 -2.13
N LEU A 63 -3.66 6.86 -2.39
CA LEU A 63 -3.83 8.21 -1.84
C LEU A 63 -5.13 8.85 -2.35
N CYS A 64 -5.47 8.70 -3.63
CA CYS A 64 -6.73 9.22 -4.17
C CYS A 64 -7.95 8.45 -3.66
N GLN A 65 -7.83 7.13 -3.46
CA GLN A 65 -8.95 6.29 -3.01
C GLN A 65 -9.32 6.58 -1.55
N ASN A 66 -8.32 6.69 -0.69
CA ASN A 66 -8.54 6.80 0.75
C ASN A 66 -8.44 8.24 1.27
N ASN A 67 -7.91 9.16 0.45
CA ASN A 67 -7.74 10.59 0.74
C ASN A 67 -7.35 10.89 2.21
N PRO A 68 -6.26 10.31 2.73
CA PRO A 68 -5.93 10.45 4.14
C PRO A 68 -5.48 11.88 4.47
N GLU A 69 -5.77 12.31 5.69
CA GLU A 69 -5.25 13.56 6.23
C GLU A 69 -3.83 13.32 6.75
N ILE A 70 -2.85 14.00 6.15
CA ILE A 70 -1.44 13.87 6.55
C ILE A 70 -1.02 15.11 7.32
N ASN A 71 -0.69 14.92 8.60
CA ASN A 71 -0.05 15.95 9.42
C ASN A 71 1.47 15.78 9.37
N TRP A 72 2.11 16.56 8.50
CA TRP A 72 3.56 16.52 8.29
C TRP A 72 4.37 16.94 9.52
N GLN A 73 3.84 17.83 10.36
CA GLN A 73 4.52 18.31 11.56
C GLN A 73 4.48 17.26 12.67
N ALA A 74 3.30 16.68 12.92
CA ALA A 74 3.12 15.62 13.92
C ALA A 74 3.67 14.26 13.46
N ARG A 75 3.97 14.11 12.16
CA ARG A 75 4.32 12.83 11.52
C ARG A 75 3.21 11.79 11.68
N GLU A 76 1.96 12.26 11.58
CA GLU A 76 0.76 11.44 11.70
C GLU A 76 0.01 11.43 10.38
N TRP A 77 -0.74 10.36 10.16
CA TRP A 77 -1.78 10.31 9.13
C TRP A 77 -3.06 9.73 9.72
N LYS A 78 -4.22 10.20 9.26
CA LYS A 78 -5.53 9.81 9.80
C LYS A 78 -6.54 9.63 8.67
N TYR A 79 -7.50 8.73 8.89
CA TYR A 79 -8.69 8.60 8.04
C TYR A 79 -9.84 9.28 8.77
N SER A 80 -10.25 10.45 8.27
CA SER A 80 -11.44 11.14 8.78
C SER A 80 -12.72 10.61 8.14
N GLN A 81 -12.62 9.92 7.01
CA GLN A 81 -13.74 9.32 6.29
C GLN A 81 -13.40 7.91 5.81
N CYS A 82 -14.24 6.93 6.16
CA CYS A 82 -14.25 5.64 5.49
C CYS A 82 -15.27 5.69 4.35
N PRO A 83 -14.91 5.29 3.12
CA PRO A 83 -15.91 5.01 2.09
C PRO A 83 -16.96 4.04 2.63
N SER A 84 -18.23 4.13 2.17
CA SER A 84 -19.31 3.22 2.57
C SER A 84 -19.11 1.74 2.19
N THR A 85 -17.97 1.43 1.57
CA THR A 85 -17.52 0.09 1.18
C THR A 85 -16.32 -0.39 2.01
N CYS A 86 -15.95 0.35 3.06
CA CYS A 86 -15.43 -0.27 4.27
C CYS A 86 -16.54 -1.15 4.88
#